data_AF-A0A918WVL6-F1
#
_entry.id   AF-A0A918WVL6-F1
#
_cell.length_a   1.000
_cell.length_b   1.000
_cell.length_c   1.000
_cell.angle_alpha   90.00
_cell.angle_beta   90.00
_cell.angle_gamma   90.00
#
_symmetry.space_group_name_H-M   'P 1'
#
loop_
_entity.id
_entity.type
_entity.pdbx_description
1 polymer ?
#
loop_
_entity_poly.entity_id
_entity_poly.type
_entity_poly.pdbx_seq_one_letter_code
_entity_poly.pdbx_strand_id
1 'polypeptide(L)'
;MDAVRLVRVSRHALAQSQASLEILTEAWQAQALTQAIGGMLAVKGPPELRGEAQGLSEAGGRGCGTIDWPTLSTGGQERSGLGVGQPPDPGPRAARLTEVPDARGALDELGGLLGEVGIALVGVACAADEGGFYWQTIEAIDAADESNDRVRGLLRRLTVWENGRLQGAAHDSAAGPS
;
A
#
# COMPACT_ATOMS: atom_id res chain seq x y z
N MET A 1 9.21 -12.47 4.23
CA MET A 1 8.57 -12.59 2.91
C MET A 1 8.99 -11.40 2.07
N ASP A 2 9.22 -11.58 0.77
CA ASP A 2 9.57 -10.47 -0.14
C ASP A 2 8.33 -9.62 -0.46
N ALA A 3 8.57 -8.35 -0.82
CA ALA A 3 7.52 -7.37 -1.11
C ALA A 3 6.57 -7.78 -2.24
N VAL A 4 7.11 -8.21 -3.39
CA VAL A 4 6.32 -8.56 -4.58
C VAL A 4 5.35 -9.69 -4.26
N ARG A 5 5.82 -10.75 -3.59
CA ARG A 5 4.97 -11.86 -3.17
C ARG A 5 3.87 -11.42 -2.22
N LEU A 6 4.19 -10.54 -1.27
CA LEU A 6 3.22 -10.05 -0.30
C LEU A 6 2.14 -9.17 -0.96
N VAL A 7 2.53 -8.32 -1.91
CA VAL A 7 1.59 -7.52 -2.72
C VAL A 7 0.64 -8.43 -3.51
N ARG A 8 1.15 -9.49 -4.14
CA ARG A 8 0.31 -10.45 -4.87
C ARG A 8 -0.68 -11.19 -3.97
N VAL A 9 -0.28 -11.53 -2.75
CA VAL A 9 -1.20 -12.11 -1.75
C VAL A 9 -2.31 -11.13 -1.40
N SER A 10 -1.99 -9.86 -1.14
CA SER A 10 -3.01 -8.84 -0.88
C SER A 10 -3.92 -8.60 -2.09
N ARG A 11 -3.38 -8.61 -3.31
CA ARG A 11 -4.18 -8.50 -4.54
C ARG A 11 -5.18 -9.64 -4.69
N HIS A 12 -4.73 -10.87 -4.44
CA HIS A 12 -5.61 -12.03 -4.46
C HIS A 12 -6.71 -11.93 -3.40
N ALA A 13 -6.38 -11.49 -2.18
CA ALA A 13 -7.36 -11.30 -1.11
C ALA A 13 -8.42 -10.25 -1.49
N LEU A 14 -8.01 -9.10 -2.01
CA LEU A 14 -8.92 -8.08 -2.55
C LEU A 14 -9.84 -8.64 -3.65
N ALA A 15 -9.30 -9.44 -4.58
CA ALA A 15 -10.09 -10.04 -5.64
C ALA A 15 -11.10 -11.10 -5.15
N GLN A 16 -10.93 -11.62 -3.94
CA GLN A 16 -11.89 -12.52 -3.29
C GLN A 16 -12.91 -11.77 -2.41
N SER A 17 -12.67 -10.51 -2.07
CA SER A 17 -13.60 -9.69 -1.30
C SER A 17 -14.87 -9.42 -2.09
N GLN A 18 -16.01 -9.58 -1.44
CA GLN A 18 -17.33 -9.31 -2.03
C GLN A 18 -18.13 -8.32 -1.19
N ALA A 19 -17.92 -8.30 0.13
CA ALA A 19 -18.59 -7.36 1.01
C ALA A 19 -17.80 -6.04 1.12
N SER A 20 -18.51 -4.92 1.26
CA SER A 20 -17.91 -3.60 1.41
C SER A 20 -16.89 -3.52 2.58
N LEU A 21 -17.19 -4.19 3.70
CA LEU A 21 -16.27 -4.25 4.84
C LEU A 21 -15.00 -5.04 4.53
N GLU A 22 -15.09 -6.12 3.75
CA GLU A 22 -13.90 -6.89 3.31
C GLU A 22 -13.03 -6.02 2.41
N ILE A 23 -13.63 -5.28 1.47
CA ILE A 23 -12.92 -4.35 0.59
C ILE A 23 -12.22 -3.24 1.40
N LEU A 24 -12.88 -2.66 2.40
CA LEU A 24 -12.25 -1.66 3.30
C LEU A 24 -11.10 -2.26 4.11
N THR A 25 -11.24 -3.52 4.56
CA THR A 25 -10.16 -4.25 5.24
C THR A 25 -8.96 -4.42 4.33
N GLU A 26 -9.20 -4.82 3.08
CA GLU A 26 -8.15 -5.04 2.09
C GLU A 26 -7.50 -3.72 1.66
N ALA A 27 -8.25 -2.62 1.60
CA ALA A 27 -7.72 -1.28 1.42
C ALA A 27 -6.78 -0.90 2.57
N TRP A 28 -7.19 -1.12 3.82
CA TRP A 28 -6.34 -0.90 5.00
C TRP A 28 -5.05 -1.74 4.94
N GLN A 29 -5.16 -3.02 4.60
CA GLN A 29 -4.01 -3.91 4.44
C GLN A 29 -3.05 -3.43 3.34
N ALA A 30 -3.58 -2.89 2.24
CA ALA A 30 -2.76 -2.29 1.18
C ALA A 30 -2.03 -1.03 1.68
N GLN A 31 -2.68 -0.17 2.47
CA GLN A 31 -2.05 1.01 3.08
C GLN A 31 -0.94 0.63 4.06
N ALA A 32 -1.16 -0.39 4.91
CA ALA A 32 -0.14 -0.90 5.82
C ALA A 32 1.07 -1.46 5.04
N LEU A 33 0.83 -2.10 3.90
CA LEU A 33 1.88 -2.61 3.03
C LEU A 33 2.65 -1.47 2.35
N THR A 34 1.95 -0.43 1.89
CA THR A 34 2.55 0.80 1.37
C THR A 34 3.48 1.44 2.41
N GLN A 35 3.01 1.58 3.65
CA GLN A 35 3.81 2.10 4.75
C GLN A 35 5.09 1.29 4.96
N ALA A 36 4.96 -0.04 5.05
CA ALA A 36 6.10 -0.92 5.32
C ALA A 36 7.13 -0.95 4.17
N ILE A 37 6.69 -0.95 2.91
CA ILE A 37 7.57 -0.90 1.74
C ILE A 37 8.29 0.46 1.70
N GLY A 38 7.56 1.57 1.89
CA GLY A 38 8.14 2.91 1.94
C GLY A 38 9.18 3.05 3.05
N GLY A 39 8.87 2.62 4.27
CA GLY A 39 9.78 2.66 5.41
C GLY A 39 11.05 1.84 5.17
N MET A 40 10.92 0.65 4.58
CA MET A 40 12.09 -0.17 4.27
C MET A 40 12.97 0.44 3.17
N LEU A 41 12.38 1.03 2.14
CA LEU A 41 13.13 1.75 1.10
C LEU A 41 13.78 3.02 1.67
N ALA A 42 13.16 3.70 2.63
CA ALA A 42 13.76 4.86 3.30
C ALA A 42 15.00 4.48 4.12
N VAL A 43 15.02 3.28 4.72
CA VAL A 43 16.16 2.81 5.54
C VAL A 43 17.24 2.14 4.68
N LYS A 44 16.84 1.21 3.81
CA LYS A 44 17.75 0.32 3.07
C LYS A 44 17.97 0.72 1.61
N GLY A 45 17.15 1.62 1.07
CA GLY A 45 17.21 2.01 -0.33
C GLY A 45 18.31 3.03 -0.66
N PRO A 46 18.51 3.31 -1.97
CA PRO A 46 19.43 4.33 -2.45
C PRO A 46 19.17 5.69 -1.81
N PRO A 47 20.21 6.44 -1.40
CA PRO A 47 20.05 7.71 -0.69
C PRO A 47 19.20 8.73 -1.45
N GLU A 48 19.26 8.72 -2.78
CA GLU A 48 18.51 9.62 -3.67
C GLU A 48 16.98 9.40 -3.61
N LEU A 49 16.55 8.23 -3.13
CA LEU A 49 15.13 7.83 -3.05
C LEU A 49 14.58 7.91 -1.62
N ARG A 50 15.43 8.04 -0.59
CA ARG A 50 15.00 7.92 0.80
C ARG A 50 13.94 8.94 1.21
N GLY A 51 14.08 10.19 0.79
CA GLY A 51 13.09 11.23 1.12
C GLY A 51 11.70 10.94 0.53
N GLU A 52 11.65 10.42 -0.69
CA GLU A 52 10.39 10.07 -1.36
C GLU A 52 9.81 8.77 -0.82
N ALA A 53 10.68 7.82 -0.47
CA ALA A 53 10.30 6.58 0.21
C ALA A 53 9.72 6.84 1.61
N GLN A 54 10.26 7.84 2.32
CA GLN A 54 9.68 8.32 3.57
C GLN A 54 8.29 8.95 3.32
N GLY A 55 8.14 9.77 2.28
CA GLY A 55 6.84 10.32 1.90
C GLY A 55 5.81 9.23 1.56
N LEU A 56 6.22 8.16 0.89
CA LEU A 56 5.38 6.97 0.65
C LEU A 56 5.00 6.28 1.97
N SER A 57 5.96 6.14 2.90
CA SER A 57 5.71 5.57 4.22
C SER A 57 4.68 6.36 5.01
N GLU A 58 4.79 7.69 4.97
CA GLU A 58 3.88 8.61 5.67
C GLU A 58 2.47 8.58 5.07
N ALA A 59 2.36 8.57 3.73
CA ALA A 59 1.08 8.44 3.03
C ALA A 59 0.35 7.13 3.42
N GLY A 60 1.06 5.99 3.40
CA GLY A 60 0.50 4.71 3.83
C GLY A 60 0.07 4.70 5.30
N GLY A 61 0.82 5.39 6.18
CA GLY A 61 0.49 5.50 7.60
C GLY A 61 -0.80 6.29 7.87
N ARG A 62 -1.08 7.34 7.07
CA ARG A 62 -2.33 8.11 7.18
C ARG A 62 -3.55 7.27 6.82
N GLY A 63 -3.46 6.49 5.74
CA GLY A 63 -4.53 5.58 5.31
C GLY A 63 -4.80 4.44 6.31
N CYS A 64 -3.86 4.12 7.19
CA CYS A 64 -4.06 3.16 8.28
C CYS A 64 -4.79 3.75 9.50
N GLY A 65 -4.71 5.07 9.69
CA GLY A 65 -5.27 5.77 10.85
C GLY A 65 -6.69 6.29 10.68
N THR A 66 -7.23 6.28 9.46
CA THR A 66 -8.59 6.76 9.12
C THR A 66 -9.67 5.70 9.32
N ILE A 67 -9.31 4.41 9.22
CA ILE A 67 -10.28 3.32 9.38
C ILE A 67 -10.36 2.95 10.86
N ASP A 68 -11.38 3.48 11.54
CA ASP A 68 -11.71 3.17 12.93
C ASP A 68 -12.37 1.76 13.01
N TRP A 69 -11.53 0.72 12.92
CA TRP A 69 -11.94 -0.69 13.04
C TRP A 69 -12.76 -1.01 14.32
N PRO A 70 -12.53 -0.36 15.48
CA PRO A 70 -13.38 -0.49 16.67
C PRO A 70 -14.85 -0.11 16.45
N THR A 71 -15.16 0.89 15.63
CA THR A 71 -16.55 1.33 15.41
C THR A 71 -17.29 0.48 14.38
N LEU A 72 -16.59 -0.09 13.39
CA LEU A 72 -17.19 -1.01 12.41
C LEU A 72 -17.54 -2.38 13.00
N SER A 73 -16.79 -2.84 14.01
CA SER A 73 -17.06 -4.12 14.71
C SER A 73 -18.14 -4.01 15.80
N THR A 74 -18.50 -2.79 16.22
CA THR A 74 -19.42 -2.55 17.35
C THR A 74 -20.84 -2.16 16.91
N GLY A 75 -21.04 -1.88 15.62
CA GLY A 75 -22.35 -1.57 15.04
C GLY A 75 -23.17 -2.81 14.68
N GLY A 76 -23.62 -3.60 15.66
CA GLY A 76 -24.60 -4.67 15.38
C GLY A 76 -24.71 -5.85 16.34
N GLN A 77 -24.29 -5.73 17.61
CA GLN A 77 -24.53 -6.82 18.58
C GLN A 77 -25.12 -6.30 19.90
N GLU A 78 -26.42 -6.04 19.89
CA GLU A 78 -27.21 -6.20 21.11
C GLU A 78 -27.31 -7.69 21.44
N ARG A 79 -26.68 -8.09 22.56
CA ARG A 79 -26.96 -9.26 23.42
C ARG A 79 -27.47 -10.56 22.77
N SER A 80 -26.64 -11.60 22.77
CA SER A 80 -26.99 -12.90 23.38
C SER A 80 -25.77 -13.81 23.45
N GLY A 81 -25.63 -14.54 24.55
CA GLY A 81 -24.56 -15.50 24.74
C GLY A 81 -24.66 -16.72 23.82
N LEU A 82 -23.54 -17.44 23.72
CA LEU A 82 -23.27 -18.67 22.95
C LEU A 82 -22.61 -18.43 21.58
N GLY A 83 -21.30 -18.66 21.51
CA GLY A 83 -20.56 -18.80 20.26
C GLY A 83 -19.12 -18.33 20.34
N VAL A 84 -18.21 -19.27 20.63
CA VAL A 84 -16.75 -19.06 20.55
C VAL A 84 -16.37 -18.72 19.11
N GLY A 85 -15.84 -17.52 18.89
CA GLY A 85 -15.20 -17.10 17.65
C GLY A 85 -13.99 -16.24 18.01
N GLN A 86 -12.81 -16.84 17.91
CA GLN A 86 -11.51 -16.20 18.08
C GLN A 86 -11.43 -14.89 17.25
N PRO A 87 -10.79 -13.81 17.75
CA PRO A 87 -10.72 -12.55 17.00
C PRO A 87 -10.06 -12.79 15.65
N PRO A 88 -10.65 -12.39 14.51
CA PRO A 88 -9.91 -12.38 13.27
C PRO A 88 -9.04 -11.11 13.28
N ASP A 89 -7.83 -11.18 13.83
CA ASP A 89 -6.74 -10.46 13.17
C ASP A 89 -5.35 -10.98 13.54
N PRO A 90 -4.58 -11.57 12.60
CA PRO A 90 -3.13 -11.70 12.72
C PRO A 90 -2.43 -10.39 12.32
N GLY A 91 -2.95 -9.22 12.71
CA GLY A 91 -2.38 -7.92 12.39
C GLY A 91 -2.18 -7.64 10.88
N PRO A 92 -1.52 -6.52 10.53
CA PRO A 92 -1.29 -6.20 9.13
C PRO A 92 -0.38 -7.23 8.48
N ARG A 93 -0.74 -7.73 7.29
CA ARG A 93 0.09 -8.62 6.47
C ARG A 93 1.46 -8.03 6.20
N ALA A 94 1.56 -6.70 6.20
CA ALA A 94 2.79 -5.93 6.14
C ALA A 94 3.84 -6.36 7.20
N ALA A 95 3.43 -6.86 8.37
CA ALA A 95 4.35 -7.39 9.39
C ALA A 95 5.17 -8.61 8.91
N ARG A 96 4.73 -9.29 7.84
CA ARG A 96 5.45 -10.43 7.24
C ARG A 96 6.55 -10.00 6.27
N LEU A 97 6.61 -8.71 5.94
CA LEU A 97 7.59 -8.13 5.04
C LEU A 97 8.97 -8.14 5.70
N THR A 98 9.96 -8.74 5.04
CA THR A 98 11.33 -8.83 5.57
C THR A 98 12.34 -8.08 4.70
N GLU A 99 12.05 -7.94 3.41
CA GLU A 99 12.97 -7.37 2.43
C GLU A 99 12.23 -6.84 1.19
N VAL A 100 12.92 -5.94 0.47
CA VAL A 100 12.53 -5.43 -0.85
C VAL A 100 13.74 -5.61 -1.79
N PRO A 101 13.95 -6.81 -2.35
CA PRO A 101 15.14 -7.08 -3.17
C PRO A 101 15.07 -6.39 -4.54
N ASP A 102 13.86 -6.23 -5.09
CA ASP A 102 13.57 -5.49 -6.31
C ASP A 102 12.63 -4.33 -5.99
N ALA A 103 13.20 -3.12 -5.82
CA ALA A 103 12.43 -1.93 -5.51
C ALA A 103 11.49 -1.54 -6.65
N ARG A 104 11.92 -1.70 -7.91
CA ARG A 104 11.13 -1.30 -9.08
C ARG A 104 9.93 -2.22 -9.25
N GLY A 105 10.14 -3.54 -9.23
CA GLY A 105 9.06 -4.52 -9.32
C GLY A 105 8.09 -4.45 -8.14
N ALA A 106 8.61 -4.22 -6.92
CA ALA A 106 7.75 -4.04 -5.74
C ALA A 106 6.85 -2.80 -5.86
N LEU A 107 7.39 -1.66 -6.32
CA LEU A 107 6.63 -0.44 -6.52
C LEU A 107 5.61 -0.56 -7.66
N ASP A 108 5.96 -1.23 -8.76
CA ASP A 108 5.03 -1.45 -9.88
C ASP A 108 3.84 -2.31 -9.47
N GLU A 109 4.10 -3.43 -8.79
CA GLU A 109 3.06 -4.32 -8.25
C GLU A 109 2.21 -3.60 -7.20
N LEU A 110 2.82 -2.77 -6.34
CA LEU A 110 2.12 -1.98 -5.33
C LEU A 110 1.21 -0.93 -5.98
N GLY A 111 1.70 -0.20 -6.99
CA GLY A 111 0.89 0.77 -7.74
C GLY A 111 -0.31 0.12 -8.42
N GLY A 112 -0.13 -1.09 -8.96
CA GLY A 112 -1.24 -1.87 -9.51
C GLY A 112 -2.26 -2.28 -8.44
N LEU A 113 -1.80 -2.74 -7.26
CA LEU A 113 -2.70 -3.06 -6.14
C LEU A 113 -3.49 -1.83 -5.68
N LEU A 114 -2.83 -0.68 -5.51
CA LEU A 114 -3.49 0.57 -5.10
C LEU A 114 -4.53 1.04 -6.13
N GLY A 115 -4.27 0.84 -7.42
CA GLY A 115 -5.25 1.10 -8.47
C GLY A 115 -6.49 0.20 -8.36
N GLU A 116 -6.29 -1.10 -8.12
CA GLU A 116 -7.41 -2.04 -7.91
C GLU A 116 -8.21 -1.74 -6.64
N VAL A 117 -7.52 -1.38 -5.55
CA VAL A 117 -8.15 -0.92 -4.30
C VAL A 117 -9.02 0.31 -4.58
N GLY A 118 -8.50 1.31 -5.29
CA GLY A 118 -9.26 2.52 -5.65
C GLY A 118 -10.54 2.18 -6.43
N ILE A 119 -10.45 1.30 -7.43
CA ILE A 119 -11.62 0.86 -8.20
C ILE A 119 -12.65 0.15 -7.31
N ALA A 120 -12.20 -0.76 -6.44
CA ALA A 120 -13.08 -1.47 -5.53
C ALA A 120 -13.79 -0.51 -4.55
N LEU A 121 -13.06 0.46 -4.00
CA LEU A 121 -13.62 1.47 -3.08
C LEU A 121 -14.63 2.40 -3.76
N VAL A 122 -14.44 2.76 -5.04
CA VAL A 122 -15.46 3.49 -5.79
C VAL A 122 -16.76 2.68 -5.87
N GLY A 123 -16.66 1.38 -6.10
CA GLY A 123 -17.82 0.48 -6.07
C GLY A 123 -18.53 0.48 -4.71
N VAL A 124 -17.75 0.47 -3.62
CA VAL A 124 -18.29 0.58 -2.25
C VAL A 124 -18.98 1.92 -2.02
N ALA A 125 -18.36 3.03 -2.44
CA ALA A 125 -18.92 4.37 -2.28
C ALA A 125 -20.24 4.53 -3.05
N CYS A 126 -20.33 3.96 -4.25
CA CYS A 126 -21.57 3.95 -5.04
C CYS A 126 -22.70 3.14 -4.41
N ALA A 127 -22.37 2.12 -3.60
CA ALA A 127 -23.34 1.27 -2.91
C ALA A 127 -23.65 1.74 -1.48
N ALA A 128 -22.90 2.72 -0.95
CA ALA A 128 -23.09 3.26 0.38
C ALA A 128 -24.23 4.28 0.40
N ASP A 129 -25.15 4.14 1.35
CA ASP A 129 -26.12 5.19 1.66
C ASP A 129 -25.42 6.43 2.26
N GLU A 130 -26.06 7.59 2.16
CA GLU A 130 -25.56 8.85 2.73
C GLU A 130 -25.39 8.72 4.25
N GLY A 131 -24.14 8.56 4.71
CA GLY A 131 -23.79 8.35 6.11
C GLY A 131 -22.29 8.23 6.34
N GLY A 132 -21.88 7.93 7.58
CA GLY A 132 -20.45 7.85 7.96
C GLY A 132 -19.63 6.85 7.13
N PHE A 133 -20.29 5.80 6.61
CA PHE A 133 -19.66 4.78 5.77
C PHE A 133 -19.23 5.31 4.39
N TYR A 134 -20.01 6.22 3.80
CA TYR A 134 -19.65 6.92 2.57
C TYR A 134 -18.37 7.75 2.79
N TRP A 135 -18.33 8.58 3.83
CA TRP A 135 -17.19 9.45 4.10
C TRP A 135 -15.90 8.67 4.38
N GLN A 136 -15.97 7.58 5.17
CA GLN A 136 -14.83 6.68 5.39
C GLN A 136 -14.32 6.07 4.07
N THR A 137 -15.23 5.74 3.15
CA THR A 137 -14.85 5.23 1.84
C THR A 137 -14.16 6.30 0.99
N ILE A 138 -14.62 7.55 1.05
CA ILE A 138 -13.95 8.68 0.37
C ILE A 138 -12.53 8.88 0.92
N GLU A 139 -12.34 8.88 2.23
CA GLU A 139 -11.02 9.00 2.85
C GLU A 139 -10.09 7.85 2.45
N ALA A 140 -10.62 6.63 2.32
CA ALA A 140 -9.87 5.47 1.84
C ALA A 140 -9.46 5.61 0.36
N ILE A 141 -10.34 6.17 -0.49
CA ILE A 141 -10.04 6.47 -1.90
C ILE A 141 -8.92 7.50 -1.99
N ASP A 142 -9.02 8.60 -1.26
CA ASP A 142 -8.01 9.66 -1.27
C ASP A 142 -6.65 9.14 -0.79
N ALA A 143 -6.64 8.30 0.25
CA ALA A 143 -5.41 7.67 0.74
C ALA A 143 -4.78 6.69 -0.29
N ALA A 144 -5.61 5.97 -1.05
CA ALA A 144 -5.15 5.10 -2.13
C ALA A 144 -4.57 5.91 -3.30
N ASP A 145 -5.22 7.00 -3.69
CA ASP A 145 -4.76 7.87 -4.76
C ASP A 145 -3.45 8.59 -4.39
N GLU A 146 -3.37 9.19 -3.19
CA GLU A 146 -2.14 9.83 -2.70
C GLU A 146 -0.98 8.83 -2.69
N SER A 147 -1.21 7.62 -2.17
CA SER A 147 -0.18 6.57 -2.15
C SER A 147 0.26 6.15 -3.55
N ASN A 148 -0.67 6.05 -4.50
CA ASN A 148 -0.35 5.67 -5.87
C ASN A 148 0.47 6.77 -6.58
N ASP A 149 0.15 8.03 -6.33
CA ASP A 149 0.94 9.16 -6.85
C ASP A 149 2.36 9.19 -6.29
N ARG A 150 2.55 8.84 -5.01
CA ARG A 150 3.89 8.66 -4.41
C ARG A 150 4.65 7.51 -5.06
N VAL A 151 4.01 6.37 -5.30
CA VAL A 151 4.60 5.23 -6.02
C VAL A 151 5.05 5.65 -7.42
N ARG A 152 4.19 6.34 -8.17
CA ARG A 152 4.53 6.85 -9.51
C ARG A 152 5.70 7.84 -9.46
N GLY A 153 5.75 8.71 -8.45
CA GLY A 153 6.87 9.62 -8.22
C GLY A 153 8.20 8.88 -8.01
N LEU A 154 8.18 7.85 -7.17
CA LEU A 154 9.34 7.00 -6.91
C LEU A 154 9.81 6.24 -8.16
N LEU A 155 8.89 5.65 -8.93
CA LEU A 155 9.22 4.97 -10.19
C LEU A 155 9.85 5.90 -11.22
N ARG A 156 9.36 7.14 -11.33
CA ARG A 156 9.97 8.17 -12.19
C ARG A 156 11.40 8.48 -11.74
N ARG A 157 11.61 8.70 -10.43
CA ARG A 157 12.95 8.98 -9.88
C ARG A 157 13.92 7.82 -10.02
N LEU A 158 13.47 6.59 -9.78
CA LEU A 158 14.24 5.38 -10.03
C LEU A 158 14.75 5.34 -11.46
N THR A 159 13.86 5.58 -12.43
CA THR A 159 14.21 5.60 -13.85
C THR A 159 15.26 6.67 -14.17
N VAL A 160 15.14 7.87 -13.60
CA VAL A 160 16.14 8.95 -13.79
C VAL A 160 17.50 8.57 -13.19
N TRP A 161 17.51 7.99 -12.00
CA TRP A 161 18.73 7.55 -11.32
C TRP A 161 19.43 6.41 -12.06
N GLU A 162 18.68 5.39 -12.50
CA GLU A 162 19.18 4.27 -13.30
C GLU A 162 19.84 4.79 -14.59
N ASN A 163 19.18 5.71 -15.30
CA ASN A 163 19.73 6.32 -16.52
C ASN A 163 21.00 7.14 -16.26
N GLY A 164 21.04 7.94 -15.20
CA GLY A 164 22.23 8.72 -14.82
C GLY A 164 23.43 7.85 -14.51
N ARG A 165 23.22 6.71 -13.82
CA ARG A 165 24.28 5.73 -13.54
C ARG A 165 24.83 5.09 -14.82
N LEU A 166 23.95 4.70 -15.74
CA LEU A 166 24.36 4.10 -17.01
C LEU A 166 25.14 5.10 -17.88
N GLN A 167 24.74 6.37 -17.90
CA GLN A 167 25.45 7.43 -18.62
C GLN A 167 26.83 7.73 -18.02
N GLY A 168 26.95 7.78 -16.69
CA GLY A 168 28.23 7.97 -16.00
C GLY A 168 29.22 6.83 -16.28
N ALA A 169 28.76 5.57 -16.24
CA ALA A 169 29.60 4.42 -16.56
C ALA A 169 30.10 4.40 -18.02
N ALA A 170 29.28 4.89 -18.96
CA ALA A 170 29.67 5.03 -20.36
C ALA A 170 30.72 6.15 -20.55
N HIS A 171 30.60 7.26 -19.83
CA HIS A 171 31.55 8.36 -19.86
C HIS A 171 32.92 7.95 -19.28
N ASP A 172 32.93 7.22 -18.16
CA ASP A 172 34.17 6.71 -17.54
C ASP A 172 34.85 5.63 -18.40
N SER A 173 34.08 4.81 -19.12
CA SER A 173 34.63 3.80 -20.04
C SER A 173 35.26 4.41 -21.30
N ALA A 174 34.78 5.58 -21.75
CA ALA A 174 35.33 6.31 -22.90
C ALA A 174 36.61 7.10 -22.56
N ALA A 175 36.92 7.30 -21.27
CA ALA A 175 38.09 8.03 -20.78
C ALA A 175 39.29 7.12 -20.44
N GLY A 176 39.30 5.85 -20.89
CA GLY A 176 40.39 4.89 -20.67
C GLY A 176 41.76 5.31 -21.23
N PRO A 177 42.87 4.76 -20.68
CA PRO A 177 44.08 5.50 -20.34
C PRO A 177 44.98 5.84 -21.54
N SER A 178 45.50 7.07 -21.53
CA SER A 178 46.59 7.54 -22.41
C SER A 178 47.95 6.93 -22.05
#